data_AF-A0A8J8GE39-F1
#
_entry.id   AF-A0A8J8GE39-F1
#
_cell.length_a   1.000
_cell.length_b   1.000
_cell.length_c   1.000
_cell.angle_alpha   90.00
_cell.angle_beta   90.00
_cell.angle_gamma   90.00
#
_symmetry.space_group_name_H-M   'P 1'
#
loop_
_entity.id
_entity.type
_entity.pdbx_description
1 polymer ?
#
loop_
_entity_poly.entity_id
_entity_poly.type
_entity_poly.pdbx_seq_one_letter_code
_entity_poly.pdbx_strand_id
1 'polypeptide(L)'
;MKNSKNFILFTLSFFLGILNFYGQSIISDKLSYEQIEKKIDSLQNEKDKALVLIDYYIEKSKKENNEESLFYAYRYASKYYQKLNNFKYADSALIIAKKSKSTQLLTAAYLNKGTIYMDEGFYQKALDNILFANKYSIELKDDYITNKTVYFIAQNKIYLGNYEDANKELKLCIDYFKNNLNDKSSLGENSQLFYIYSLISYLDTNTKIGKQNENKLLIEEIKVIA
;
A
#
# COMPACT_ATOMS: atom_id res chain seq x y z
N MET A 1 -51.57 38.40 26.69
CA MET A 1 -50.11 38.37 26.37
C MET A 1 -49.34 37.59 27.44
N LYS A 2 -49.23 36.27 27.28
CA LYS A 2 -48.21 35.40 27.88
C LYS A 2 -48.53 34.00 27.34
N ASN A 3 -47.52 33.24 26.94
CA ASN A 3 -47.56 31.84 26.46
C ASN A 3 -47.31 31.56 24.98
N SER A 4 -46.77 32.50 24.19
CA SER A 4 -46.20 32.16 22.86
C SER A 4 -44.67 32.03 22.83
N LYS A 5 -43.95 32.47 23.87
CA LYS A 5 -42.48 32.42 23.90
C LYS A 5 -41.90 31.06 24.33
N ASN A 6 -42.67 30.23 25.05
CA ASN A 6 -42.19 28.91 25.50
C ASN A 6 -42.38 27.80 24.46
N PHE A 7 -43.24 28.00 23.46
CA PHE A 7 -43.47 27.00 22.41
C PHE A 7 -42.36 27.02 21.35
N ILE A 8 -41.74 28.17 21.11
CA ILE A 8 -40.62 28.34 20.17
C ILE A 8 -39.29 27.83 20.77
N LEU A 9 -39.14 27.84 22.10
CA LEU A 9 -37.94 27.30 22.74
C LEU A 9 -37.94 25.76 22.78
N PHE A 10 -39.12 25.13 22.79
CA PHE A 10 -39.24 23.66 22.80
C PHE A 10 -39.05 23.04 21.41
N THR A 11 -39.38 23.79 20.34
CA THR A 11 -39.14 23.34 18.95
C THR A 11 -37.67 23.51 18.52
N LEU A 12 -36.90 24.39 19.16
CA LEU A 12 -35.47 24.58 18.86
C LEU A 12 -34.56 23.52 19.53
N SER A 13 -34.98 22.93 20.66
CA SER A 13 -34.23 21.85 21.31
C SER A 13 -34.46 20.47 20.69
N PHE A 14 -35.52 20.29 19.90
CA PHE A 14 -35.80 19.01 19.22
C PHE A 14 -35.08 18.88 17.87
N PHE A 15 -34.59 19.99 17.30
CA PHE A 15 -33.89 19.99 16.02
C PHE A 15 -32.36 19.77 16.12
N LEU A 16 -31.78 19.85 17.33
CA LEU A 16 -30.37 19.50 17.58
C LEU A 16 -30.13 18.01 17.85
N GLY A 17 -31.19 17.20 17.98
CA GLY A 17 -31.11 15.78 18.29
C GLY A 17 -31.06 14.82 17.09
N ILE A 18 -31.26 15.31 15.85
CA ILE A 18 -31.49 14.43 14.67
C ILE A 18 -30.31 14.41 13.68
N LEU A 19 -29.25 15.20 13.88
CA LEU A 19 -28.10 15.19 12.98
C LEU A 19 -27.01 14.12 13.29
N ASN A 20 -27.20 13.26 14.29
CA ASN A 20 -26.20 12.24 14.65
C ASN A 20 -26.57 10.80 14.25
N PHE A 21 -27.56 10.59 13.37
CA PHE A 21 -28.00 9.24 12.99
C PHE A 21 -27.96 8.92 11.49
N TYR A 22 -27.07 9.56 10.73
CA TYR A 22 -26.69 9.10 9.39
C TYR A 22 -25.20 8.73 9.37
N GLY A 23 -24.89 7.55 9.90
CA GLY A 23 -23.52 7.00 9.88
C GLY A 23 -23.41 5.52 10.27
N GLN A 24 -24.41 4.94 10.92
CA GLN A 24 -24.38 3.54 11.33
C GLN A 24 -25.19 2.65 10.38
N SER A 25 -24.51 2.11 9.36
CA SER A 25 -24.94 0.84 8.75
C SER A 25 -23.84 0.04 8.01
N ILE A 26 -22.57 0.48 8.00
CA ILE A 26 -21.50 -0.23 7.26
C ILE A 26 -20.69 -1.19 8.14
N ILE A 27 -20.59 -0.91 9.44
CA ILE A 27 -19.64 -1.57 10.33
C ILE A 27 -20.40 -2.34 11.40
N SER A 28 -20.32 -3.67 11.35
CA SER A 28 -20.73 -4.51 12.47
C SER A 28 -19.52 -4.68 13.40
N ASP A 29 -19.74 -4.60 14.71
CA ASP A 29 -18.72 -4.77 15.76
C ASP A 29 -18.01 -6.14 15.75
N LYS A 30 -18.37 -7.04 14.81
CA LYS A 30 -17.90 -8.43 14.74
C LYS A 30 -16.91 -8.71 13.60
N LEU A 31 -16.54 -7.73 12.79
CA LEU A 31 -15.58 -8.00 11.70
C LEU A 31 -14.21 -8.38 12.24
N SER A 32 -13.62 -9.46 11.71
CA SER A 32 -12.20 -9.78 11.93
C SER A 32 -11.32 -8.77 11.19
N TYR A 33 -10.04 -8.68 11.59
CA TYR A 33 -9.08 -7.80 10.91
C TYR A 33 -8.94 -8.13 9.44
N GLU A 34 -8.81 -9.41 9.08
CA GLU A 34 -8.78 -9.86 7.68
C GLU A 34 -10.02 -9.44 6.88
N GLN A 35 -11.22 -9.48 7.49
CA GLN A 35 -12.44 -9.02 6.84
C GLN A 35 -12.45 -7.50 6.62
N ILE A 36 -11.90 -6.74 7.56
CA ILE A 36 -11.75 -5.29 7.42
C ILE A 36 -10.81 -4.99 6.25
N GLU A 37 -9.65 -5.67 6.18
CA GLU A 37 -8.67 -5.51 5.11
C GLU A 37 -9.25 -5.83 3.73
N LYS A 38 -9.90 -6.99 3.58
CA LYS A 38 -10.57 -7.38 2.32
C LYS A 38 -11.62 -6.34 1.89
N LYS A 39 -12.36 -5.76 2.84
CA LYS A 39 -13.32 -4.70 2.53
C LYS A 39 -12.62 -3.42 2.07
N ILE A 40 -11.56 -2.99 2.75
CA ILE A 40 -10.76 -1.82 2.32
C ILE A 40 -10.21 -2.04 0.91
N ASP A 41 -9.68 -3.23 0.62
CA ASP A 41 -9.13 -3.56 -0.70
C ASP A 41 -10.18 -3.57 -1.81
N SER A 42 -11.44 -3.87 -1.48
CA SER A 42 -12.56 -3.80 -2.44
C SER A 42 -13.04 -2.38 -2.76
N LEU A 43 -12.65 -1.38 -1.94
CA LEU A 43 -13.13 0.01 -2.03
C LEU A 43 -12.15 0.94 -2.77
N GLN A 44 -11.35 0.41 -3.71
CA GLN A 44 -10.33 1.20 -4.43
C GLN A 44 -10.85 2.50 -5.06
N ASN A 45 -12.11 2.49 -5.53
CA ASN A 45 -12.74 3.66 -6.17
C ASN A 45 -13.65 4.46 -5.21
N GLU A 46 -13.77 4.05 -3.95
CA GLU A 46 -14.69 4.61 -2.96
C GLU A 46 -13.92 5.11 -1.74
N LYS A 47 -13.01 6.06 -2.00
CA LYS A 47 -12.05 6.59 -1.02
C LYS A 47 -12.68 6.95 0.32
N ASP A 48 -13.81 7.66 0.31
CA ASP A 48 -14.47 8.10 1.55
C ASP A 48 -14.98 6.91 2.39
N LYS A 49 -15.50 5.85 1.73
CA LYS A 49 -15.93 4.63 2.43
C LYS A 49 -14.73 3.86 2.99
N ALA A 50 -13.63 3.82 2.24
CA ALA A 50 -12.39 3.18 2.71
C ALA A 50 -11.83 3.89 3.94
N LEU A 51 -11.84 5.23 3.97
CA LEU A 51 -11.36 6.02 5.11
C LEU A 51 -12.17 5.72 6.38
N VAL A 52 -13.49 5.61 6.30
CA VAL A 52 -14.33 5.23 7.46
C VAL A 52 -13.95 3.84 8.01
N LEU A 53 -13.69 2.87 7.14
CA LEU A 53 -13.24 1.53 7.57
C LEU A 53 -11.82 1.54 8.15
N ILE A 54 -10.93 2.37 7.61
CA ILE A 54 -9.56 2.53 8.11
C ILE A 54 -9.57 3.14 9.51
N ASP A 55 -10.36 4.18 9.74
CA ASP A 55 -10.49 4.81 11.06
C ASP A 55 -11.04 3.82 12.08
N TYR A 56 -12.06 3.04 11.69
CA TYR A 56 -12.55 1.93 12.52
C TYR A 56 -11.46 0.88 12.79
N TYR A 57 -10.66 0.52 11.78
CA TYR A 57 -9.56 -0.43 11.94
C TYR A 57 -8.57 0.07 13.01
N ILE A 58 -8.14 1.33 12.90
CA ILE A 58 -7.22 1.95 13.86
C ILE A 58 -7.80 1.91 15.28
N GLU A 59 -9.04 2.33 15.46
CA GLU A 59 -9.66 2.40 16.79
C GLU A 59 -9.87 1.02 17.41
N LYS A 60 -10.29 0.04 16.61
CA LYS A 60 -10.40 -1.36 17.05
C LYS A 60 -9.05 -1.92 17.50
N SER A 61 -8.00 -1.74 16.69
CA SER A 61 -6.66 -2.26 17.01
C SER A 61 -6.08 -1.61 18.27
N LYS A 62 -6.30 -0.30 18.50
CA LYS A 62 -5.92 0.35 19.75
C LYS A 62 -6.70 -0.19 20.95
N LYS A 63 -8.03 -0.30 20.83
CA LYS A 63 -8.91 -0.78 21.92
C LYS A 63 -8.55 -2.21 22.36
N GLU A 64 -8.18 -3.06 21.41
CA GLU A 64 -7.81 -4.45 21.65
C GLU A 64 -6.30 -4.64 21.94
N ASN A 65 -5.51 -3.55 21.96
CA ASN A 65 -4.05 -3.58 22.12
C ASN A 65 -3.33 -4.51 21.12
N ASN A 66 -3.84 -4.61 19.90
CA ASN A 66 -3.25 -5.44 18.86
C ASN A 66 -2.28 -4.61 18.00
N GLU A 67 -0.98 -4.68 18.31
CA GLU A 67 0.05 -3.88 17.64
C GLU A 67 0.23 -4.27 16.17
N GLU A 68 0.15 -5.55 15.82
CA GLU A 68 0.29 -6.00 14.44
C GLU A 68 -0.86 -5.49 13.56
N SER A 69 -2.09 -5.60 14.05
CA SER A 69 -3.25 -5.04 13.38
C SER A 69 -3.19 -3.50 13.30
N LEU A 70 -2.69 -2.84 14.35
CA LEU A 70 -2.50 -1.39 14.34
C LEU A 70 -1.46 -0.96 13.29
N PHE A 71 -0.40 -1.76 13.11
CA PHE A 71 0.57 -1.57 12.04
C PHE A 71 -0.10 -1.59 10.66
N TYR A 72 -0.90 -2.63 10.36
CA TYR A 72 -1.59 -2.73 9.08
C TYR A 72 -2.63 -1.61 8.88
N ALA A 73 -3.36 -1.24 9.93
CA ALA A 73 -4.31 -0.12 9.89
C ALA A 73 -3.61 1.21 9.53
N TYR A 74 -2.45 1.50 10.14
CA TYR A 74 -1.64 2.66 9.77
C TYR A 74 -1.05 2.56 8.35
N ARG A 75 -0.71 1.36 7.89
CA ARG A 75 -0.29 1.14 6.50
C ARG A 75 -1.40 1.55 5.52
N TYR A 76 -2.63 1.08 5.73
CA TYR A 76 -3.78 1.50 4.92
C TYR A 76 -4.02 3.00 5.01
N ALA A 77 -4.00 3.58 6.22
CA ALA A 77 -4.16 5.02 6.40
C ALA A 77 -3.11 5.82 5.62
N SER A 78 -1.85 5.37 5.61
CA SER A 78 -0.80 6.06 4.85
C SER A 78 -1.06 6.12 3.35
N LYS A 79 -1.74 5.12 2.77
CA LYS A 79 -2.08 5.06 1.35
C LYS A 79 -3.30 5.91 0.99
N TYR A 80 -4.29 5.99 1.88
CA TYR A 80 -5.57 6.66 1.57
C TYR A 80 -5.58 8.13 1.96
N TYR A 81 -4.94 8.51 3.06
CA TYR A 81 -4.89 9.91 3.48
C TYR A 81 -4.02 10.75 2.54
N GLN A 82 -4.35 12.04 2.39
CA GLN A 82 -3.59 12.97 1.55
C GLN A 82 -2.26 13.38 2.19
N LYS A 83 -1.47 14.14 1.43
CA LYS A 83 -0.16 14.68 1.81
C LYS A 83 -0.17 15.28 3.22
N LEU A 84 0.94 15.08 3.93
CA LEU A 84 1.16 15.35 5.38
C LEU A 84 0.63 14.28 6.32
N ASN A 85 -0.60 13.80 6.11
CA ASN A 85 -1.16 12.73 6.96
C ASN A 85 -0.65 11.35 6.53
N ASN A 86 -0.44 11.13 5.22
CA ASN A 86 0.18 9.91 4.71
C ASN A 86 1.53 9.60 5.38
N PHE A 87 2.43 10.59 5.47
CA PHE A 87 3.72 10.43 6.11
C PHE A 87 3.61 10.14 7.61
N LYS A 88 2.70 10.82 8.33
CA LYS A 88 2.47 10.57 9.76
C LYS A 88 2.05 9.13 10.03
N TYR A 89 1.15 8.59 9.19
CA TYR A 89 0.73 7.20 9.31
C TYR A 89 1.83 6.22 8.90
N ALA A 90 2.60 6.51 7.86
CA ALA A 90 3.77 5.70 7.49
C ALA A 90 4.83 5.66 8.61
N ASP A 91 5.09 6.79 9.27
CA ASP A 91 5.97 6.89 10.43
C ASP A 91 5.42 6.12 11.63
N SER A 92 4.11 6.23 11.88
CA SER A 92 3.45 5.49 12.96
C SER A 92 3.57 3.97 12.74
N ALA A 93 3.36 3.49 11.51
CA ALA A 93 3.57 2.09 11.15
C ALA A 93 5.03 1.66 11.40
N LEU A 94 6.00 2.49 10.98
CA LEU A 94 7.42 2.19 11.20
C LEU A 94 7.81 2.13 12.68
N ILE A 95 7.23 2.98 13.53
CA ILE A 95 7.46 2.94 14.98
C ILE A 95 6.97 1.61 15.56
N ILE A 96 5.78 1.16 15.18
CA ILE A 96 5.24 -0.13 15.63
C ILE A 96 6.11 -1.29 15.14
N ALA A 97 6.54 -1.28 13.88
CA ALA A 97 7.42 -2.31 13.33
C ALA A 97 8.79 -2.37 14.05
N LYS A 98 9.37 -1.21 14.41
CA LYS A 98 10.60 -1.16 15.20
C LYS A 98 10.41 -1.73 16.61
N LYS A 99 9.25 -1.49 17.22
CA LYS A 99 8.92 -2.01 18.56
C LYS A 99 8.73 -3.54 18.55
N SER A 100 8.11 -4.08 17.51
CA SER A 100 7.80 -5.52 17.42
C SER A 100 9.04 -6.41 17.25
N LYS A 101 10.17 -5.84 16.79
CA LYS A 101 11.38 -6.58 16.38
C LYS A 101 11.12 -7.65 15.31
N SER A 102 9.96 -7.60 14.64
CA SER A 102 9.63 -8.51 13.54
C SER A 102 10.29 -8.00 12.27
N THR A 103 11.21 -8.78 11.72
CA THR A 103 11.83 -8.47 10.43
C THR A 103 10.78 -8.37 9.32
N GLN A 104 9.69 -9.15 9.39
CA GLN A 104 8.57 -9.07 8.45
C GLN A 104 7.87 -7.70 8.51
N LEU A 105 7.55 -7.23 9.72
CA LEU A 105 6.93 -5.91 9.88
C LEU A 105 7.89 -4.77 9.52
N LEU A 106 9.19 -4.92 9.81
CA LEU A 106 10.22 -3.95 9.39
C LEU A 106 10.32 -3.85 7.87
N THR A 107 10.41 -4.98 7.18
CA THR A 107 10.41 -5.04 5.71
C THR A 107 9.17 -4.34 5.14
N ALA A 108 7.98 -4.69 5.65
CA ALA A 108 6.73 -4.10 5.21
C ALA A 108 6.64 -2.58 5.51
N ALA A 109 7.14 -2.13 6.66
CA ALA A 109 7.13 -0.73 7.06
C ALA A 109 8.02 0.14 6.17
N TYR A 110 9.26 -0.30 5.95
CA TYR A 110 10.21 0.42 5.09
C TYR A 110 9.74 0.44 3.64
N LEU A 111 9.19 -0.68 3.14
CA LEU A 111 8.63 -0.71 1.79
C LEU A 111 7.45 0.27 1.67
N ASN A 112 6.51 0.25 2.62
CA ASN A 112 5.37 1.17 2.64
C ASN A 112 5.82 2.64 2.65
N LYS A 113 6.75 3.00 3.55
CA LYS A 113 7.27 4.38 3.61
C LYS A 113 7.99 4.77 2.31
N GLY A 114 8.72 3.83 1.72
CA GLY A 114 9.36 3.98 0.42
C GLY A 114 8.35 4.30 -0.69
N THR A 115 7.26 3.52 -0.79
CA THR A 115 6.21 3.75 -1.80
C THR A 115 5.48 5.07 -1.59
N ILE A 116 5.19 5.47 -0.34
CA ILE A 116 4.61 6.79 -0.06
C ILE A 116 5.54 7.92 -0.50
N TYR A 117 6.86 7.80 -0.29
CA TYR A 117 7.81 8.78 -0.82
C TYR A 117 7.84 8.78 -2.36
N MET A 118 7.69 7.63 -3.03
CA MET A 118 7.61 7.56 -4.49
C MET A 118 6.37 8.30 -5.02
N ASP A 119 5.20 8.02 -4.45
CA ASP A 119 3.92 8.62 -4.84
C ASP A 119 3.95 10.15 -4.70
N GLU A 120 4.74 10.66 -3.74
CA GLU A 120 4.91 12.09 -3.46
C GLU A 120 6.11 12.73 -4.18
N GLY A 121 6.82 11.98 -5.03
CA GLY A 121 7.94 12.47 -5.85
C GLY A 121 9.28 12.62 -5.11
N PHE A 122 9.41 12.10 -3.89
CA PHE A 122 10.65 12.15 -3.11
C PHE A 122 11.54 10.94 -3.39
N TYR A 123 11.96 10.76 -4.64
CA TYR A 123 12.57 9.52 -5.12
C TYR A 123 13.84 9.11 -4.37
N GLN A 124 14.75 10.04 -4.03
CA GLN A 124 15.94 9.69 -3.24
C GLN A 124 15.59 9.12 -1.85
N LYS A 125 14.65 9.75 -1.13
CA LYS A 125 14.19 9.27 0.18
C LYS A 125 13.47 7.93 0.06
N ALA A 126 12.72 7.75 -1.03
CA ALA A 126 12.08 6.48 -1.31
C ALA A 126 13.12 5.38 -1.53
N LEU A 127 14.14 5.61 -2.35
CA LEU A 127 15.20 4.64 -2.62
C LEU A 127 15.89 4.19 -1.32
N ASP A 128 16.24 5.13 -0.43
CA ASP A 128 16.85 4.81 0.85
C ASP A 128 15.96 3.85 1.68
N ASN A 129 14.65 4.10 1.74
CA ASN A 129 13.72 3.25 2.47
C ASN A 129 13.52 1.89 1.80
N ILE A 130 13.44 1.83 0.47
CA ILE A 130 13.26 0.57 -0.27
C ILE A 130 14.51 -0.31 -0.13
N LEU A 131 15.71 0.28 -0.09
CA LEU A 131 16.95 -0.45 0.16
C LEU A 131 16.98 -1.07 1.57
N PHE A 132 16.47 -0.37 2.60
CA PHE A 132 16.26 -0.98 3.91
C PHE A 132 15.28 -2.14 3.86
N ALA A 133 14.17 -2.00 3.13
CA ALA A 133 13.20 -3.08 2.96
C ALA A 133 13.83 -4.30 2.29
N ASN A 134 14.61 -4.10 1.22
CA ASN A 134 15.31 -5.17 0.51
C ASN A 134 16.35 -5.87 1.40
N LYS A 135 17.10 -5.12 2.20
CA LYS A 135 18.02 -5.70 3.18
C LYS A 135 17.29 -6.64 4.14
N TYR A 136 16.19 -6.20 4.74
CA TYR A 136 15.43 -7.01 5.68
C TYR A 136 14.69 -8.18 5.00
N SER A 137 14.28 -8.05 3.73
CA SER A 137 13.69 -9.17 2.99
C SER A 137 14.69 -10.30 2.72
N ILE A 138 15.95 -9.96 2.45
CA ILE A 138 17.04 -10.94 2.32
C ILE A 138 17.26 -11.67 3.66
N GLU A 139 17.23 -10.93 4.78
CA GLU A 139 17.33 -11.53 6.12
C GLU A 139 16.16 -12.49 6.44
N LEU A 140 14.96 -12.20 5.92
CA LEU A 140 13.78 -13.09 6.03
C LEU A 140 13.90 -14.37 5.21
N LYS A 141 14.81 -14.42 4.21
CA LYS A 141 14.88 -15.48 3.20
C LYS A 141 13.56 -15.65 2.45
N ASP A 142 12.88 -14.53 2.22
CA ASP A 142 11.65 -14.48 1.44
C ASP A 142 12.00 -13.97 0.04
N ASP A 143 12.14 -14.91 -0.89
CA ASP A 143 12.55 -14.61 -2.26
C ASP A 143 11.49 -13.78 -3.00
N TYR A 144 10.22 -13.97 -2.68
CA TYR A 144 9.14 -13.20 -3.29
C TYR A 144 9.24 -11.72 -2.88
N ILE A 145 9.32 -11.45 -1.58
CA ILE A 145 9.44 -10.08 -1.06
C ILE A 145 10.78 -9.46 -1.51
N THR A 146 11.84 -10.26 -1.59
CA THR A 146 13.14 -9.79 -2.10
C THR A 146 13.04 -9.34 -3.55
N ASN A 147 12.48 -10.14 -4.44
CA ASN A 147 12.31 -9.73 -5.84
C ASN A 147 11.30 -8.59 -6.01
N LYS A 148 10.27 -8.53 -5.16
CA LYS A 148 9.32 -7.41 -5.12
C LYS A 148 10.02 -6.11 -4.73
N THR A 149 10.90 -6.12 -3.73
CA THR A 149 11.66 -4.92 -3.34
C THR A 149 12.66 -4.53 -4.43
N VAL A 150 13.32 -5.48 -5.10
CA VAL A 150 14.17 -5.20 -6.29
C VAL A 150 13.37 -4.50 -7.39
N TYR A 151 12.14 -4.93 -7.65
CA TYR A 151 11.26 -4.24 -8.61
C TYR A 151 11.04 -2.77 -8.20
N PHE A 152 10.73 -2.50 -6.93
CA PHE A 152 10.55 -1.12 -6.45
C PHE A 152 11.84 -0.29 -6.51
N ILE A 153 13.02 -0.89 -6.28
CA ILE A 153 14.32 -0.23 -6.49
C ILE A 153 14.45 0.19 -7.96
N ALA A 154 14.15 -0.73 -8.88
CA ALA A 154 14.26 -0.45 -10.31
C ALA A 154 13.30 0.66 -10.76
N GLN A 155 12.03 0.61 -10.33
CA GLN A 155 11.06 1.67 -10.62
C GLN A 155 11.52 3.02 -10.08
N ASN A 156 12.10 3.05 -8.88
CA ASN A 156 12.64 4.28 -8.31
C ASN A 156 13.83 4.82 -9.10
N LYS A 157 14.73 3.93 -9.54
CA LYS A 157 15.86 4.28 -10.41
C LYS A 157 15.40 4.83 -11.76
N ILE A 158 14.32 4.32 -12.34
CA ILE A 158 13.70 4.90 -13.55
C ILE A 158 13.30 6.36 -13.30
N TYR A 159 12.63 6.65 -12.18
CA TYR A 159 12.27 8.04 -11.83
C TYR A 159 13.47 8.95 -11.61
N LEU A 160 14.60 8.38 -11.17
CA LEU A 160 15.88 9.10 -11.03
C LEU A 160 16.68 9.21 -12.33
N GLY A 161 16.23 8.59 -13.43
CA GLY A 161 16.94 8.58 -14.72
C GLY A 161 18.07 7.55 -14.84
N ASN A 162 18.21 6.65 -13.86
CA ASN A 162 19.26 5.62 -13.81
C ASN A 162 18.83 4.36 -14.58
N TYR A 163 18.62 4.50 -15.90
CA TYR A 163 17.97 3.48 -16.72
C TYR A 163 18.78 2.18 -16.86
N GLU A 164 20.11 2.25 -16.98
CA GLU A 164 20.97 1.07 -17.13
C GLU A 164 20.94 0.18 -15.89
N ASP A 165 20.92 0.77 -14.70
CA ASP A 165 20.88 0.01 -13.46
C ASP A 165 19.48 -0.53 -13.18
N ALA A 166 18.44 0.25 -13.46
CA ALA A 166 17.06 -0.23 -13.41
C ALA A 166 16.86 -1.43 -14.35
N ASN A 167 17.41 -1.37 -15.57
CA ASN A 167 17.31 -2.45 -16.56
C ASN A 167 17.91 -3.78 -16.04
N LYS A 168 19.07 -3.72 -15.37
CA LYS A 168 19.70 -4.92 -14.76
C LYS A 168 18.82 -5.53 -13.66
N GLU A 169 18.26 -4.69 -12.79
CA GLU A 169 17.37 -5.13 -11.70
C GLU A 169 16.07 -5.73 -12.24
N LEU A 170 15.47 -5.10 -13.25
CA LEU A 170 14.25 -5.60 -13.90
C LEU A 170 14.46 -6.96 -14.53
N LYS A 171 15.64 -7.23 -15.11
CA LYS A 171 15.96 -8.54 -15.65
C LYS A 171 15.92 -9.63 -14.57
N LEU A 172 16.46 -9.35 -13.37
CA LEU A 172 16.39 -10.28 -12.23
C LEU A 172 14.93 -10.54 -11.82
N CYS A 173 14.11 -9.49 -11.76
CA CYS A 173 12.68 -9.63 -11.44
C CYS A 173 11.94 -10.46 -12.48
N ILE A 174 12.18 -10.23 -13.78
CA ILE A 174 11.58 -11.01 -14.88
C ILE A 174 11.91 -12.49 -14.72
N ASP A 175 13.19 -12.82 -14.54
CA ASP A 175 13.64 -14.20 -14.42
C ASP A 175 12.98 -14.90 -13.21
N TYR A 176 12.95 -14.23 -12.06
CA TYR A 176 12.32 -14.78 -10.86
C TYR A 176 10.81 -14.97 -11.04
N PHE A 177 10.07 -13.91 -11.38
CA PHE A 177 8.61 -13.96 -11.39
C PHE A 177 8.07 -14.86 -12.51
N LYS A 178 8.77 -14.96 -13.65
CA LYS A 178 8.44 -15.89 -14.73
C LYS A 178 8.52 -17.35 -14.28
N ASN A 179 9.54 -17.70 -13.50
CA ASN A 179 9.72 -19.06 -13.00
C ASN A 179 8.75 -19.41 -11.87
N ASN A 180 8.08 -18.42 -11.28
CA ASN A 180 7.18 -18.57 -10.14
C ASN A 180 5.73 -18.15 -10.46
N LEU A 181 5.31 -18.17 -11.73
CA LEU A 181 3.95 -17.76 -12.13
C LEU A 181 2.83 -18.57 -11.48
N ASN A 182 3.08 -19.86 -11.23
CA ASN A 182 2.11 -20.77 -10.62
C ASN A 182 2.23 -20.87 -9.10
N ASP A 183 3.19 -20.14 -8.51
CA ASP A 183 3.37 -20.20 -7.07
C ASP A 183 2.24 -19.40 -6.39
N LYS A 184 1.46 -20.12 -5.58
CA LYS A 184 0.37 -19.57 -4.74
C LYS A 184 0.78 -19.63 -3.27
N SER A 185 2.08 -19.59 -3.00
CA SER A 185 2.68 -19.87 -1.70
C SER A 185 2.17 -18.99 -0.57
N SER A 186 1.67 -17.76 -0.84
CA SER A 186 0.98 -16.99 0.19
C SER A 186 -0.12 -16.02 -0.30
N LEU A 187 -1.02 -15.66 0.62
CA LEU A 187 -2.11 -14.73 0.38
C LEU A 187 -1.54 -13.32 0.10
N GLY A 188 -1.86 -12.76 -1.07
CA GLY A 188 -1.43 -11.42 -1.46
C GLY A 188 -0.16 -11.37 -2.33
N GLU A 189 0.44 -12.53 -2.60
CA GLU A 189 1.46 -12.66 -3.64
C GLU A 189 0.82 -12.72 -5.03
N ASN A 190 1.44 -12.03 -5.98
CA ASN A 190 1.00 -12.04 -7.37
C ASN A 190 2.22 -11.98 -8.30
N SER A 191 2.87 -13.12 -8.48
CA SER A 191 4.03 -13.26 -9.37
C SER A 191 3.71 -12.88 -10.80
N GLN A 192 2.51 -13.20 -11.30
CA GLN A 192 2.07 -12.79 -12.63
C GLN A 192 2.04 -11.27 -12.80
N LEU A 193 1.53 -10.54 -11.81
CA LEU A 193 1.50 -9.09 -11.82
C LEU A 193 2.91 -8.50 -11.89
N PHE A 194 3.80 -8.92 -11.00
CA PHE A 194 5.17 -8.39 -10.97
C PHE A 194 6.00 -8.83 -12.17
N TYR A 195 5.72 -9.99 -12.76
CA TYR A 195 6.28 -10.40 -14.04
C TYR A 195 5.90 -9.40 -15.15
N ILE A 196 4.60 -9.14 -15.33
CA ILE A 196 4.09 -8.21 -16.35
C ILE A 196 4.66 -6.80 -16.13
N TYR A 197 4.63 -6.31 -14.89
CA TYR A 197 5.14 -4.98 -14.55
C TYR A 197 6.65 -4.84 -14.80
N SER A 198 7.42 -5.86 -14.44
CA SER A 198 8.87 -5.86 -14.68
C SER A 198 9.18 -5.90 -16.16
N LEU A 199 8.43 -6.70 -16.93
CA LEU A 199 8.59 -6.83 -18.36
C LEU A 199 8.28 -5.52 -19.11
N ILE A 200 7.16 -4.87 -18.79
CA ILE A 200 6.81 -3.56 -19.37
C ILE A 200 7.90 -2.52 -19.09
N SER A 201 8.38 -2.46 -17.85
CA SER A 201 9.41 -1.50 -17.43
C SER A 201 10.76 -1.82 -18.09
N TYR A 202 11.06 -3.11 -18.34
CA TYR A 202 12.27 -3.53 -19.05
C TYR A 202 12.24 -3.10 -20.52
N LEU A 203 11.09 -3.21 -21.18
CA LEU A 203 10.91 -2.71 -22.55
C LEU A 203 11.13 -1.19 -22.65
N ASP A 204 10.59 -0.43 -21.69
CA ASP A 204 10.80 1.02 -21.62
C ASP A 204 12.28 1.35 -21.40
N THR A 205 12.92 0.74 -20.40
CA THR A 205 14.35 0.99 -20.11
C THR A 205 15.25 0.59 -21.28
N ASN A 206 14.99 -0.51 -21.99
CA ASN A 206 15.69 -0.85 -23.23
C ASN A 206 15.59 0.28 -24.27
N THR A 207 14.43 0.90 -24.41
CA THR A 207 14.25 2.04 -25.33
C THR A 207 15.05 3.25 -24.86
N LYS A 208 15.05 3.55 -23.56
CA LYS A 208 15.81 4.67 -22.98
C LYS A 208 17.33 4.54 -23.14
N ILE A 209 17.84 3.31 -23.15
CA ILE A 209 19.29 3.01 -23.27
C ILE A 209 19.72 2.60 -24.69
N GLY A 210 18.87 2.80 -25.71
CA GLY A 210 19.21 2.54 -27.11
C GLY A 210 19.23 1.07 -27.54
N LYS A 211 18.60 0.18 -26.76
CA LYS A 211 18.48 -1.27 -26.98
C LYS A 211 17.09 -1.70 -27.45
N GLN A 212 16.31 -0.81 -28.07
CA GLN A 212 14.93 -1.09 -28.51
C GLN A 212 14.80 -2.29 -29.46
N ASN A 213 15.88 -2.66 -30.17
CA ASN A 213 15.87 -3.85 -31.03
C ASN A 213 15.65 -5.16 -30.24
N GLU A 214 16.07 -5.20 -28.97
CA GLU A 214 15.86 -6.34 -28.06
C GLU A 214 14.38 -6.51 -27.67
N ASN A 215 13.56 -5.47 -27.80
CA ASN A 215 12.15 -5.50 -27.40
C ASN A 215 11.28 -6.36 -28.31
N LYS A 216 11.68 -6.61 -29.56
CA LYS A 216 10.86 -7.33 -30.53
C LYS A 216 10.45 -8.73 -30.03
N LEU A 217 11.41 -9.48 -29.49
CA LEU A 217 11.18 -10.83 -28.97
C LEU A 217 10.28 -10.84 -27.74
N LEU A 218 10.47 -9.85 -26.86
CA LEU A 218 9.73 -9.73 -25.60
C LEU A 218 8.27 -9.30 -25.81
N ILE A 219 7.99 -8.49 -26.84
CA ILE A 219 6.62 -8.11 -27.20
C ILE A 219 5.83 -9.32 -27.73
N GLU A 220 6.48 -10.22 -28.46
CA GLU A 220 5.86 -11.46 -28.91
C GLU A 220 5.50 -12.37 -27.73
N GLU A 221 6.36 -12.43 -26.71
CA GLU A 221 6.11 -13.19 -25.48
C GLU A 221 4.89 -12.69 -24.69
N ILE A 222 4.70 -11.38 -24.57
CA ILE A 222 3.54 -10.78 -23.86
C ILE A 222 2.22 -11.23 -24.47
N LYS A 223 2.13 -11.29 -25.81
CA LYS A 223 0.90 -11.64 -26.52
C LYS A 223 0.41 -13.07 -26.26
N VAL A 224 1.29 -13.94 -25.80
CA VAL A 224 0.95 -15.35 -25.50
C VAL A 224 0.40 -15.49 -24.08
N ILE A 225 0.67 -14.53 -23.20
CA ILE A 225 0.39 -14.60 -21.75
C ILE A 225 -0.88 -13.79 -21.37
N ALA A 226 -1.27 -12.81 -22.20
CA ALA A 226 -2.48 -11.99 -22.03
C ALA A 226 -3.71 -12.62 -22.69
#